data_AF-A0A951MYW3-F1
#
_entry.id   AF-A0A951MYW3-F1
#
_cell.length_a   1.000
_cell.length_b   1.000
_cell.length_c   1.000
_cell.angle_alpha   90.00
_cell.angle_beta   90.00
_cell.angle_gamma   90.00
#
_symmetry.space_group_name_H-M   'P 1'
#
loop_
_entity.id
_entity.type
_entity.pdbx_description
1 polymer ?
#
loop_
_entity_poly.entity_id
_entity_poly.type
_entity_poly.pdbx_seq_one_letter_code
_entity_poly.pdbx_strand_id
1 'polypeptide(L)'
;WQAWDAPEHAWPVTMLSPMEAVAAAKGQSLRASEELDRALRRAFWAESRCISLRHVILEAAGECESVDVGALAEALDSGRARRVILDDWAVARGDEVRGSAHLFAPDGTHDQNPGITIGWSDDGGAGRYTVEADDPSAIDELVRRAAG
;
A
#
# COMPACT_ATOMS: atom_id res chain seq x y z
N TRP A 1 10.17 -1.93 -10.85
CA TRP A 1 9.82 -0.50 -10.78
C TRP A 1 10.31 0.13 -12.07
N GLN A 2 9.51 1.03 -12.65
CA GLN A 2 9.94 1.92 -13.72
C GLN A 2 9.45 3.34 -13.42
N ALA A 3 10.05 4.33 -14.08
CA ALA A 3 9.46 5.66 -14.11
C ALA A 3 8.09 5.59 -14.80
N TRP A 4 7.19 6.52 -14.43
CA TRP A 4 5.88 6.61 -15.04
C TRP A 4 6.00 6.90 -16.54
N ASP A 5 5.34 6.08 -17.35
CA ASP A 5 5.46 6.09 -18.82
C ASP A 5 4.09 6.26 -19.53
N ALA A 6 3.02 6.51 -18.77
CA ALA A 6 1.70 6.81 -19.31
C ALA A 6 1.46 8.33 -19.42
N PRO A 7 0.46 8.79 -20.20
CA PRO A 7 0.11 10.21 -20.26
C PRO A 7 -0.17 10.82 -18.88
N GLU A 8 0.16 12.10 -18.68
CA GLU A 8 0.01 12.78 -17.37
C GLU A 8 -1.42 12.69 -16.81
N HIS A 9 -2.44 12.78 -17.67
CA HIS A 9 -3.84 12.68 -17.26
C HIS A 9 -4.25 11.29 -16.75
N ALA A 10 -3.42 10.26 -16.97
CA ALA A 10 -3.63 8.93 -16.43
C ALA A 10 -3.01 8.74 -15.04
N TRP A 11 -2.29 9.75 -14.50
CA TRP A 11 -1.73 9.66 -13.16
C TRP A 11 -2.86 9.51 -12.11
N PRO A 12 -2.72 8.61 -11.11
CA PRO A 12 -3.71 8.47 -10.04
C PRO A 12 -3.90 9.78 -9.26
N VAL A 13 -5.08 10.37 -9.36
CA VAL A 13 -5.43 11.61 -8.63
C VAL A 13 -5.77 11.36 -7.16
N THR A 14 -5.94 10.09 -6.78
CA THR A 14 -6.21 9.68 -5.40
C THR A 14 -5.79 8.24 -5.14
N MET A 15 -5.37 7.96 -3.91
CA MET A 15 -5.13 6.60 -3.41
C MET A 15 -6.32 6.05 -2.59
N LEU A 16 -7.41 6.81 -2.43
CA LEU A 16 -8.54 6.37 -1.61
C LEU A 16 -9.19 5.09 -2.15
N SER A 17 -9.58 5.07 -3.42
CA SER A 17 -10.21 3.89 -4.04
C SER A 17 -9.36 2.61 -3.94
N PRO A 18 -8.05 2.60 -4.26
CA PRO A 18 -7.24 1.40 -4.09
C PRO A 18 -7.06 1.00 -2.62
N MET A 19 -6.96 1.95 -1.67
CA MET A 19 -6.94 1.62 -0.24
C MET A 19 -8.25 0.96 0.22
N GLU A 20 -9.40 1.48 -0.22
CA GLU A 20 -10.71 0.87 0.05
C GLU A 20 -10.81 -0.55 -0.51
N ALA A 21 -10.25 -0.79 -1.70
CA ALA A 21 -10.22 -2.10 -2.33
C ALA A 21 -9.43 -3.11 -1.48
N VAL A 22 -8.24 -2.73 -1.01
CA VAL A 22 -7.40 -3.57 -0.14
C VAL A 22 -8.12 -3.86 1.18
N ALA A 23 -8.73 -2.86 1.82
CA ALA A 23 -9.51 -3.06 3.04
C ALA A 23 -10.74 -3.95 2.83
N ALA A 24 -11.42 -3.84 1.68
CA ALA A 24 -12.53 -4.71 1.32
C ALA A 24 -12.06 -6.17 1.08
N ALA A 25 -10.93 -6.37 0.42
CA ALA A 25 -10.32 -7.69 0.21
C ALA A 25 -9.88 -8.32 1.53
N LYS A 26 -9.41 -7.53 2.50
CA LYS A 26 -9.12 -7.98 3.87
C LYS A 26 -10.33 -8.58 4.57
N GLY A 27 -11.54 -8.09 4.26
CA GLY A 27 -12.80 -8.67 4.73
C GLY A 27 -13.11 -10.06 4.13
N GLN A 28 -12.47 -10.43 3.01
CA GLN A 28 -12.55 -11.77 2.42
C GLN A 28 -11.51 -12.70 3.07
N SER A 29 -10.24 -12.26 3.11
CA SER A 29 -9.16 -12.91 3.86
C SER A 29 -7.91 -12.02 3.92
N LEU A 30 -6.99 -12.32 4.84
CA LEU A 30 -5.66 -11.67 4.86
C LEU A 30 -4.88 -11.95 3.57
N ARG A 31 -4.97 -13.18 3.01
CA ARG A 31 -4.31 -13.56 1.76
C ARG A 31 -4.81 -12.71 0.59
N ALA A 32 -6.13 -12.56 0.46
CA ALA A 32 -6.75 -11.73 -0.58
C ALA A 32 -6.30 -10.26 -0.49
N SER A 33 -6.21 -9.73 0.74
CA SER A 33 -5.68 -8.38 0.99
C SER A 33 -4.24 -8.20 0.48
N GLU A 34 -3.36 -9.14 0.84
CA GLU A 34 -1.94 -9.11 0.46
C GLU A 34 -1.74 -9.26 -1.04
N GLU A 35 -2.46 -10.18 -1.68
CA GLU A 35 -2.42 -10.38 -3.13
C GLU A 35 -2.86 -9.11 -3.86
N LEU A 36 -3.97 -8.50 -3.44
CA LEU A 36 -4.50 -7.29 -4.07
C LEU A 36 -3.57 -6.08 -3.86
N ASP A 37 -3.02 -5.88 -2.67
CA ASP A 37 -2.05 -4.79 -2.42
C ASP A 37 -0.83 -4.94 -3.33
N ARG A 38 -0.28 -6.16 -3.43
CA ARG A 38 0.84 -6.46 -4.34
C ARG A 38 0.47 -6.21 -5.81
N ALA A 39 -0.70 -6.66 -6.24
CA ALA A 39 -1.17 -6.48 -7.62
C ALA A 39 -1.34 -4.99 -7.97
N LEU A 40 -1.93 -4.19 -7.08
CA LEU A 40 -2.09 -2.75 -7.27
C LEU A 40 -0.74 -2.01 -7.27
N ARG A 41 0.20 -2.39 -6.39
CA ARG A 41 1.56 -1.85 -6.41
C ARG A 41 2.27 -2.15 -7.72
N ARG A 42 2.13 -3.36 -8.26
CA ARG A 42 2.68 -3.73 -9.56
C ARG A 42 2.02 -2.91 -10.68
N ALA A 43 0.69 -2.85 -10.72
CA ALA A 43 -0.07 -2.08 -11.70
C ALA A 43 0.36 -0.61 -11.73
N PHE A 44 0.56 0.01 -10.55
CA PHE A 44 1.00 1.39 -10.45
C PHE A 44 2.49 1.57 -10.77
N TRP A 45 3.38 0.91 -10.03
CA TRP A 45 4.83 1.16 -10.06
C TRP A 45 5.59 0.46 -11.18
N ALA A 46 5.05 -0.62 -11.72
CA ALA A 46 5.69 -1.39 -12.78
C ALA A 46 4.97 -1.24 -14.13
N GLU A 47 3.71 -0.84 -14.16
CA GLU A 47 2.89 -0.87 -15.39
C GLU A 47 2.25 0.49 -15.73
N SER A 48 2.46 1.52 -14.92
CA SER A 48 1.89 2.87 -15.12
C SER A 48 0.37 2.88 -15.31
N ARG A 49 -0.36 1.98 -14.60
CA ARG A 49 -1.83 1.90 -14.66
C ARG A 49 -2.47 2.82 -13.62
N CYS A 50 -3.56 3.47 -13.99
CA CYS A 50 -4.28 4.40 -13.13
C CYS A 50 -5.14 3.66 -12.08
N ILE A 51 -4.55 3.32 -10.95
CA ILE A 51 -5.23 2.57 -9.87
C ILE A 51 -6.30 3.37 -9.12
N SER A 52 -6.52 4.66 -9.43
CA SER A 52 -7.70 5.39 -8.95
C SER A 52 -9.01 4.92 -9.62
N LEU A 53 -8.92 4.27 -10.79
CA LEU A 53 -10.06 3.86 -11.59
C LEU A 53 -10.57 2.48 -11.16
N ARG A 54 -11.88 2.38 -10.92
CA ARG A 54 -12.54 1.14 -10.49
C ARG A 54 -12.24 -0.05 -11.40
N HIS A 55 -12.29 0.12 -12.72
CA HIS A 55 -12.05 -0.99 -13.65
C HIS A 55 -10.60 -1.48 -13.59
N VAL A 56 -9.61 -0.59 -13.43
CA VAL A 56 -8.20 -0.97 -13.25
C VAL A 56 -8.01 -1.76 -11.96
N ILE A 57 -8.68 -1.36 -10.87
CA ILE A 57 -8.66 -2.11 -9.60
C ILE A 57 -9.21 -3.53 -9.80
N LEU A 58 -10.35 -3.66 -10.49
CA LEU A 58 -10.97 -4.98 -10.73
C LEU A 58 -10.18 -5.85 -11.69
N GLU A 59 -9.51 -5.27 -12.68
CA GLU A 59 -8.57 -5.99 -13.54
C GLU A 59 -7.40 -6.53 -12.72
N ALA A 60 -6.78 -5.72 -11.86
CA ALA A 60 -5.71 -6.15 -10.97
C ALA A 60 -6.19 -7.25 -9.99
N ALA A 61 -7.41 -7.13 -9.46
CA ALA A 61 -8.02 -8.15 -8.62
C ALA A 61 -8.25 -9.48 -9.35
N GLY A 62 -8.54 -9.44 -10.66
CA GLY A 62 -8.66 -10.64 -11.49
C GLY A 62 -7.36 -11.40 -11.70
N GLU A 63 -6.21 -10.79 -11.37
CA GLU A 63 -4.90 -11.45 -11.36
C GLU A 63 -4.60 -12.14 -10.02
N CYS A 64 -5.46 -11.98 -9.02
CA CYS A 64 -5.31 -12.57 -7.68
C CYS A 64 -6.12 -13.86 -7.54
N GLU A 65 -5.52 -14.92 -7.01
CA GLU A 65 -6.17 -16.23 -6.84
C GLU A 65 -7.20 -16.21 -5.71
N SER A 66 -6.92 -15.46 -4.64
CA SER A 66 -7.70 -15.48 -3.41
C SER A 66 -8.79 -14.41 -3.36
N VAL A 67 -8.92 -13.55 -4.39
CA VAL A 67 -9.86 -12.43 -4.39
C VAL A 67 -11.15 -12.80 -5.12
N ASP A 68 -12.28 -12.72 -4.42
CA ASP A 68 -13.60 -12.70 -5.05
C ASP A 68 -13.83 -11.31 -5.67
N VAL A 69 -13.62 -11.23 -6.98
CA VAL A 69 -13.76 -10.00 -7.77
C VAL A 69 -15.19 -9.46 -7.74
N GLY A 70 -16.21 -10.32 -7.71
CA GLY A 70 -17.61 -9.92 -7.65
C GLY A 70 -17.94 -9.27 -6.29
N ALA A 71 -17.55 -9.92 -5.21
CA ALA A 71 -17.72 -9.37 -3.86
C ALA A 71 -16.92 -8.08 -3.63
N LEU A 72 -15.76 -7.94 -4.28
CA LEU A 72 -14.95 -6.72 -4.28
C LEU A 72 -15.63 -5.59 -5.06
N ALA A 73 -16.18 -5.88 -6.24
CA ALA A 73 -16.92 -4.91 -7.05
C ALA A 73 -18.09 -4.31 -6.26
N GLU A 74 -18.89 -5.17 -5.61
CA GLU A 74 -19.98 -4.73 -4.72
C GLU A 74 -19.46 -3.91 -3.51
N ALA A 75 -18.23 -4.16 -3.05
CA ALA A 75 -17.61 -3.40 -1.96
C ALA A 75 -17.30 -1.96 -2.36
N LEU A 76 -16.75 -1.82 -3.55
CA LEU A 76 -16.40 -0.54 -4.13
C LEU A 76 -17.69 0.26 -4.42
N ASP A 77 -18.72 -0.38 -4.96
CA ASP A 77 -19.98 0.28 -5.33
C ASP A 77 -20.78 0.73 -4.10
N SER A 78 -20.77 -0.06 -3.02
CA SER A 78 -21.42 0.30 -1.76
C SER A 78 -20.61 1.26 -0.88
N GLY A 79 -19.31 1.44 -1.16
CA GLY A 79 -18.40 2.26 -0.35
C GLY A 79 -18.19 1.74 1.08
N ARG A 80 -18.50 0.47 1.36
CA ARG A 80 -18.54 -0.07 2.73
C ARG A 80 -17.19 -0.06 3.46
N ALA A 81 -16.07 0.01 2.73
CA ALA A 81 -14.73 0.11 3.29
C ALA A 81 -14.31 1.56 3.65
N ARG A 82 -15.03 2.59 3.18
CA ARG A 82 -14.68 4.01 3.38
C ARG A 82 -14.44 4.35 4.84
N ARG A 83 -15.32 3.85 5.71
CA ARG A 83 -15.26 4.18 7.13
C ARG A 83 -13.96 3.70 7.77
N VAL A 84 -13.56 2.46 7.49
CA VAL A 84 -12.31 1.87 7.99
C VAL A 84 -11.11 2.72 7.55
N ILE A 85 -11.05 3.11 6.28
CA ILE A 85 -9.95 3.95 5.77
C ILE A 85 -9.90 5.33 6.44
N LEU A 86 -11.06 5.94 6.70
CA LEU A 86 -11.11 7.23 7.38
C LEU A 86 -10.73 7.12 8.87
N ASP A 87 -11.05 6.00 9.52
CA ASP A 87 -10.64 5.73 10.90
C ASP A 87 -9.12 5.50 10.97
N ASP A 88 -8.54 4.71 10.05
CA ASP A 88 -7.09 4.52 9.94
C ASP A 88 -6.36 5.85 9.63
N TRP A 89 -6.92 6.66 8.73
CA TRP A 89 -6.40 8.00 8.46
C TRP A 89 -6.47 8.90 9.70
N ALA A 90 -7.52 8.77 10.53
CA ALA A 90 -7.65 9.50 11.77
C ALA A 90 -6.54 9.18 12.78
N VAL A 91 -6.09 7.92 12.81
CA VAL A 91 -4.91 7.50 13.58
C VAL A 91 -3.63 8.02 12.93
N ALA A 92 -3.47 7.82 11.62
CA ALA A 92 -2.23 8.13 10.90
C ALA A 92 -1.88 9.63 10.84
N ARG A 93 -2.86 10.51 11.04
CA ARG A 93 -2.65 11.97 11.12
C ARG A 93 -2.30 12.47 12.53
N GLY A 94 -2.26 11.58 13.54
CA GLY A 94 -1.69 11.88 14.85
C GLY A 94 -0.15 11.79 14.84
N ASP A 95 0.46 11.86 16.01
CA ASP A 95 1.93 11.93 16.13
C ASP A 95 2.64 10.55 16.13
N GLU A 96 1.86 9.46 16.21
CA GLU A 96 2.37 8.09 16.30
C GLU A 96 2.93 7.60 14.95
N VAL A 97 2.25 7.90 13.84
CA VAL A 97 2.67 7.43 12.51
C VAL A 97 3.62 8.44 11.86
N ARG A 98 4.90 8.06 11.70
CA ARG A 98 5.98 8.97 11.27
C ARG A 98 6.41 8.83 9.81
N GLY A 99 5.63 8.14 8.99
CA GLY A 99 5.90 7.93 7.56
C GLY A 99 5.31 6.61 7.07
N SER A 100 5.77 6.16 5.90
CA SER A 100 5.38 4.87 5.32
C SER A 100 6.61 4.20 4.71
N ALA A 101 6.89 2.92 5.00
CA ALA A 101 6.12 2.03 5.89
C ALA A 101 6.44 2.27 7.38
N HIS A 102 5.49 2.00 8.28
CA HIS A 102 5.69 2.05 9.73
C HIS A 102 4.98 0.86 10.38
N LEU A 103 5.73 0.00 11.05
CA LEU A 103 5.20 -1.21 11.69
C LEU A 103 5.14 -1.02 13.21
N PHE A 104 4.05 -1.47 13.83
CA PHE A 104 3.84 -1.44 15.28
C PHE A 104 3.62 -2.87 15.79
N ALA A 105 4.35 -3.27 16.82
CA ALA A 105 4.23 -4.57 17.46
C ALA A 105 3.31 -4.52 18.69
N PRO A 106 2.71 -5.65 19.10
CA PRO A 106 1.80 -5.71 20.25
C PRO A 106 2.44 -5.31 21.59
N ASP A 107 3.77 -5.39 21.70
CA ASP A 107 4.53 -5.00 22.89
C ASP A 107 4.81 -3.48 22.96
N GLY A 108 4.31 -2.70 21.99
CA GLY A 108 4.48 -1.26 21.89
C GLY A 108 5.75 -0.83 21.16
N THR A 109 6.62 -1.76 20.74
CA THR A 109 7.76 -1.44 19.87
C THR A 109 7.29 -1.12 18.45
N HIS A 110 8.07 -0.32 17.72
CA HIS A 110 7.72 0.07 16.35
C HIS A 110 8.97 0.38 15.52
N ASP A 111 8.89 0.16 14.21
CA ASP A 111 10.00 0.34 13.26
C ASP A 111 9.51 1.08 12.00
N GLN A 112 10.12 2.22 11.70
CA GLN A 112 9.88 2.98 10.46
C GLN A 112 10.82 2.48 9.36
N ASN A 113 10.28 2.17 8.18
CA ASN A 113 11.02 1.64 7.03
C ASN A 113 11.98 0.49 7.42
N PRO A 114 11.50 -0.58 8.06
CA PRO A 114 12.36 -1.63 8.56
C PRO A 114 13.23 -2.22 7.44
N GLY A 115 14.54 -2.30 7.69
CA GLY A 115 15.52 -2.79 6.72
C GLY A 115 15.95 -1.78 5.66
N ILE A 116 15.36 -0.59 5.59
CA ILE A 116 15.70 0.42 4.58
C ILE A 116 16.21 1.69 5.24
N THR A 117 17.42 2.09 4.88
CA THR A 117 17.96 3.42 5.20
C THR A 117 17.76 4.33 4.01
N ILE A 118 17.06 5.45 4.23
CA ILE A 118 16.77 6.44 3.19
C ILE A 118 17.59 7.70 3.45
N GLY A 119 18.47 8.02 2.51
CA GLY A 119 19.15 9.31 2.41
C GLY A 119 18.29 10.32 1.66
N TRP A 120 18.48 11.60 1.97
CA TRP A 120 17.88 12.72 1.25
C TRP A 120 18.96 13.71 0.85
N SER A 121 18.98 14.11 -0.42
CA SER A 121 19.85 15.16 -0.93
C SER A 121 19.03 16.32 -1.48
N ASP A 122 19.31 17.54 -1.00
CA ASP A 122 18.85 18.78 -1.60
C ASP A 122 19.74 19.12 -2.80
N ASP A 123 19.21 18.98 -4.02
CA ASP A 123 19.88 19.38 -5.25
C ASP A 123 19.37 20.72 -5.79
N GLY A 124 18.65 21.49 -4.97
CA GLY A 124 17.98 22.74 -5.35
C GLY A 124 16.68 22.52 -6.13
N GLY A 125 16.21 21.27 -6.26
CA GLY A 125 14.94 20.86 -6.85
C GLY A 125 13.95 20.30 -5.83
N ALA A 126 13.19 19.27 -6.22
CA ALA A 126 12.24 18.59 -5.32
C ALA A 126 12.93 17.70 -4.24
N GLY A 127 14.27 17.66 -4.22
CA GLY A 127 15.06 16.73 -3.43
C GLY A 127 15.00 15.32 -4.00
N ARG A 128 16.06 14.54 -3.75
CA ARG A 128 16.14 13.14 -4.20
C ARG A 128 16.30 12.22 -3.00
N TYR A 129 15.39 11.25 -2.88
CA TYR A 129 15.58 10.12 -1.98
C TYR A 129 16.53 9.11 -2.60
N THR A 130 17.47 8.60 -1.79
CA THR A 130 18.37 7.51 -2.20
C THR A 130 18.26 6.41 -1.15
N VAL A 131 18.13 5.16 -1.60
CA VAL A 131 18.27 4.00 -0.71
C VAL A 131 19.75 3.82 -0.42
N GLU A 132 20.15 4.08 0.81
CA GLU A 132 21.54 3.96 1.26
C GLU A 132 21.87 2.54 1.72
N ALA A 133 20.87 1.83 2.27
CA ALA A 133 20.96 0.44 2.66
C ALA A 133 19.60 -0.25 2.46
N ASP A 134 19.67 -1.52 2.08
CA ASP A 134 18.54 -2.45 1.95
C ASP A 134 18.96 -3.78 2.59
N ASP A 135 18.46 -4.03 3.80
CA ASP A 135 18.66 -5.26 4.56
C ASP A 135 17.33 -6.02 4.66
N PRO A 136 17.09 -6.99 3.76
CA PRO A 136 15.86 -7.77 3.79
C PRO A 136 15.75 -8.68 5.03
N SER A 137 16.85 -8.95 5.75
CA SER A 137 16.81 -9.79 6.95
C SER A 137 16.13 -9.11 8.15
N ALA A 138 15.96 -7.78 8.10
CA ALA A 138 15.20 -7.03 9.10
C ALA A 138 13.73 -7.50 9.20
N ILE A 139 13.14 -8.00 8.11
CA ILE A 139 11.78 -8.54 8.13
C ILE A 139 11.73 -9.86 8.91
N ASP A 140 12.75 -10.73 8.78
CA ASP A 140 12.84 -11.97 9.56
C ASP A 140 12.96 -11.69 11.06
N GLU A 141 13.62 -10.58 11.43
CA GLU A 141 13.69 -10.14 12.82
C GLU A 141 12.35 -9.64 13.36
N LEU A 142 11.57 -8.91 12.56
CA LEU A 142 10.21 -8.50 12.94
C LEU A 142 9.32 -9.72 13.17
N VAL A 143 9.37 -10.69 12.26
CA VAL A 143 8.57 -11.92 12.37
C VAL A 143 9.00 -12.74 13.58
N ARG A 144 10.31 -12.91 13.81
CA ARG A 144 10.81 -13.60 15.02
C ARG A 144 10.35 -12.93 16.30
N ARG A 145 10.42 -11.60 16.39
CA ARG A 145 9.91 -10.83 17.54
C ARG A 145 8.40 -11.03 17.74
N ALA A 146 7.63 -11.01 16.66
CA ALA A 146 6.17 -11.18 16.72
C ALA A 146 5.73 -12.60 17.10
N ALA A 147 6.54 -13.62 16.84
CA ALA A 147 6.22 -15.02 17.12
C ALA A 147 6.45 -15.43 18.59
N GLY A 148 7.24 -14.67 19.35
CA GLY A 148 7.62 -14.99 20.73
C GLY A 148 8.91 -15.81 20.83
#